data_AF-A0A933IXZ1-F1
#
_entry.id   AF-A0A933IXZ1-F1
#
_cell.length_a   1.000
_cell.length_b   1.000
_cell.length_c   1.000
_cell.angle_alpha   90.00
_cell.angle_beta   90.00
_cell.angle_gamma   90.00
#
_symmetry.space_group_name_H-M   'P 1'
#
loop_
_entity.id
_entity.type
_entity.pdbx_description
1 polymer ?
#
loop_
_entity_poly.entity_id
_entity_poly.type
_entity_poly.pdbx_seq_one_letter_code
_entity_poly.pdbx_strand_id
1 'polypeptide(L)'
;MDTKIIKNNSGISILEVVVAVMIVTIGMVGVSALAIQNAKAQFINKNVLIASGLAQEGLELVRNIRDLNWLTAGNAWKQNIVGDGTYTMDYRGLTSINPAVNSISEAGAGLYVNSGGFYTHASDGNTATNFYRLISVVDRGDFLDIKCAIRWKDGAQNHNYTAETYLYDWR
;
A
#
# COMPACT_ATOMS: atom_id res chain seq x y z
N MET A 1 13.90 -76.07 6.15
CA MET A 1 12.56 -75.54 5.85
C MET A 1 12.77 -74.29 5.01
N ASP A 2 12.70 -74.43 3.69
CA ASP A 2 12.95 -73.32 2.75
C ASP A 2 11.65 -72.55 2.52
N THR A 3 11.58 -71.34 3.06
CA THR A 3 10.51 -70.38 2.74
C THR A 3 10.70 -69.87 1.32
N LYS A 4 9.88 -70.37 0.40
CA LYS A 4 9.74 -69.82 -0.96
C LYS A 4 9.23 -68.39 -0.88
N ILE A 5 10.09 -67.42 -1.18
CA ILE A 5 9.69 -66.03 -1.45
C ILE A 5 9.07 -66.02 -2.85
N ILE A 6 7.76 -65.78 -2.92
CA ILE A 6 7.03 -65.64 -4.19
C ILE A 6 7.43 -64.28 -4.81
N LYS A 7 8.27 -64.30 -5.86
CA LYS A 7 8.54 -63.09 -6.66
C LYS A 7 7.39 -62.86 -7.63
N ASN A 8 6.52 -61.90 -7.32
CA ASN A 8 5.51 -61.39 -8.26
C ASN A 8 6.18 -60.46 -9.27
N ASN A 9 6.21 -60.85 -10.54
CA ASN A 9 6.89 -60.14 -11.63
C ASN A 9 5.88 -59.54 -12.62
N SER A 10 4.69 -59.13 -12.15
CA SER A 10 3.66 -58.49 -12.96
C SER A 10 4.15 -57.12 -13.43
N GLY A 11 4.31 -56.95 -14.75
CA GLY A 11 4.57 -55.65 -15.36
C GLY A 11 3.38 -54.70 -15.25
N ILE A 12 3.64 -53.40 -15.31
CA ILE A 12 2.61 -52.35 -15.36
C ILE A 12 1.82 -52.43 -16.68
N SER A 13 0.50 -52.39 -16.59
CA SER A 13 -0.38 -52.32 -17.77
C SER A 13 -0.36 -50.91 -18.36
N ILE A 14 -0.49 -50.80 -19.69
CA ILE A 14 -0.64 -49.52 -20.38
C ILE A 14 -1.82 -48.72 -19.80
N LEU A 15 -2.91 -49.40 -19.41
CA LEU A 15 -4.07 -48.76 -18.80
C LEU A 15 -3.72 -48.12 -17.44
N GLU A 16 -2.92 -48.79 -16.61
CA GLU A 16 -2.48 -48.25 -15.32
C GLU A 16 -1.60 -47.02 -15.50
N VAL A 17 -0.71 -47.03 -16.50
CA VAL A 17 0.12 -45.85 -16.83
C VAL A 17 -0.75 -44.68 -17.27
N VAL A 18 -1.75 -44.93 -18.13
CA VAL A 18 -2.70 -43.89 -18.58
C VAL A 18 -3.48 -43.31 -17.40
N VAL A 19 -3.99 -44.16 -16.50
CA VAL A 19 -4.69 -43.71 -15.29
C VAL A 19 -3.76 -42.93 -14.35
N ALA A 20 -2.53 -43.40 -14.14
CA ALA A 20 -1.54 -42.72 -13.31
C ALA A 20 -1.19 -41.33 -13.86
N VAL A 21 -0.97 -41.21 -15.17
CA VAL A 21 -0.71 -39.92 -15.83
C VAL A 21 -1.91 -38.99 -15.68
N MET A 22 -3.15 -39.47 -15.86
CA MET A 22 -4.35 -38.65 -15.65
C MET A 22 -4.42 -38.08 -14.22
N ILE A 23 -4.17 -38.90 -13.21
CA ILE A 23 -4.19 -38.46 -11.80
C ILE A 23 -3.10 -37.40 -11.56
N VAL A 24 -1.88 -37.62 -12.08
CA VAL A 24 -0.78 -36.66 -11.96
C VAL A 24 -1.10 -35.34 -12.66
N THR A 25 -1.68 -35.39 -13.86
CA THR A 25 -2.06 -34.18 -14.60
C THR A 25 -3.13 -33.37 -13.86
N ILE A 26 -4.17 -34.02 -13.31
CA ILE A 26 -5.20 -33.33 -12.52
C ILE A 26 -4.57 -32.68 -11.28
N GLY A 27 -3.71 -33.41 -10.57
CA GLY A 27 -2.98 -32.87 -9.42
C GLY A 27 -2.12 -31.65 -9.78
N MET A 28 -1.41 -31.71 -10.91
CA MET A 28 -0.56 -30.62 -11.39
C MET A 28 -1.35 -29.35 -11.72
N VAL A 29 -2.55 -29.49 -12.31
CA VAL A 29 -3.45 -28.36 -12.58
C VAL A 29 -3.89 -27.69 -11.28
N GLY A 30 -4.28 -28.49 -10.28
CA GLY A 30 -4.67 -27.97 -8.96
C GLY A 30 -3.55 -27.18 -8.28
N VAL A 31 -2.33 -27.73 -8.26
CA VAL A 31 -1.16 -27.05 -7.68
C VAL A 31 -0.84 -25.75 -8.41
N SER A 32 -0.89 -25.76 -9.75
CA SER A 32 -0.64 -24.57 -10.57
C SER A 32 -1.66 -23.46 -10.32
N ALA A 33 -2.95 -23.81 -10.19
CA ALA A 33 -4.00 -22.85 -9.89
C ALA A 33 -3.79 -22.18 -8.51
N LEU A 34 -3.38 -22.94 -7.50
CA LEU A 34 -3.04 -22.41 -6.18
C LEU A 34 -1.81 -21.51 -6.21
N ALA A 35 -0.78 -21.87 -6.99
CA ALA A 35 0.43 -21.05 -7.14
C ALA A 35 0.10 -19.67 -7.74
N ILE A 36 -0.75 -19.63 -8.77
CA ILE A 36 -1.19 -18.38 -9.40
C ILE A 36 -1.98 -17.51 -8.40
N GLN A 37 -2.87 -18.11 -7.63
CA GLN A 37 -3.63 -17.39 -6.60
C GLN A 37 -2.72 -16.79 -5.51
N ASN A 38 -1.74 -17.58 -5.04
CA ASN A 38 -0.78 -17.11 -4.05
C ASN A 38 0.09 -15.96 -4.58
N ALA A 39 0.54 -16.04 -5.84
CA ALA A 39 1.29 -14.94 -6.46
C ALA A 39 0.46 -13.65 -6.48
N LYS A 40 -0.80 -13.72 -6.90
CA LYS A 40 -1.71 -12.55 -6.89
C LYS A 40 -1.90 -11.98 -5.49
N ALA A 41 -2.10 -12.83 -4.48
CA ALA A 41 -2.24 -12.39 -3.09
C ALA A 41 -0.98 -11.67 -2.59
N GLN A 42 0.22 -12.14 -2.95
CA GLN A 42 1.48 -11.48 -2.58
C GLN A 42 1.60 -10.05 -3.16
N PHE A 43 1.22 -9.85 -4.43
CA PHE A 43 1.24 -8.51 -5.04
C PHE A 43 0.29 -7.55 -4.33
N ILE A 44 -0.92 -7.99 -4.00
CA ILE A 44 -1.90 -7.19 -3.27
C ILE A 44 -1.33 -6.82 -1.88
N ASN A 45 -0.82 -7.81 -1.14
CA ASN A 45 -0.27 -7.59 0.20
C ASN A 45 0.92 -6.62 0.19
N LYS A 46 1.79 -6.68 -0.84
CA LYS A 46 2.88 -5.73 -1.03
C LYS A 46 2.35 -4.29 -1.16
N ASN A 47 1.35 -4.08 -1.99
CA ASN A 47 0.79 -2.74 -2.20
C ASN A 47 0.06 -2.21 -0.97
N VAL A 48 -0.63 -3.09 -0.22
CA VAL A 48 -1.23 -2.73 1.08
C VAL A 48 -0.16 -2.28 2.07
N LEU A 49 0.98 -2.98 2.16
CA LEU A 49 2.08 -2.60 3.03
C LEU A 49 2.65 -1.22 2.64
N ILE A 50 2.91 -0.99 1.36
CA ILE A 50 3.38 0.31 0.85
C ILE A 50 2.35 1.41 1.17
N ALA A 51 1.07 1.18 0.87
CA ALA A 51 0.01 2.14 1.14
C ALA A 51 -0.12 2.46 2.63
N SER A 52 0.06 1.48 3.52
CA SER A 52 0.05 1.72 4.96
C SER A 52 1.22 2.59 5.42
N GLY A 53 2.43 2.35 4.90
CA GLY A 53 3.60 3.18 5.19
C GLY A 53 3.46 4.60 4.65
N LEU A 54 2.91 4.75 3.44
CA LEU A 54 2.59 6.06 2.87
C LEU A 54 1.51 6.78 3.69
N ALA A 55 0.47 6.10 4.15
CA ALA A 55 -0.54 6.77 4.96
C ALA A 55 0.06 7.25 6.30
N GLN A 56 0.90 6.44 6.93
CA GLN A 56 1.60 6.80 8.17
C GLN A 56 2.55 7.98 7.96
N GLU A 57 3.39 7.95 6.93
CA GLU A 57 4.29 9.06 6.60
C GLU A 57 3.50 10.36 6.40
N GLY A 58 2.37 10.32 5.69
CA GLY A 58 1.50 11.48 5.51
C GLY A 58 1.04 12.10 6.84
N LEU A 59 0.66 11.26 7.82
CA LEU A 59 0.30 11.73 9.16
C LEU A 59 1.50 12.28 9.94
N GLU A 60 2.67 11.63 9.83
CA GLU A 60 3.91 12.10 10.48
C GLU A 60 4.36 13.45 9.95
N LEU A 61 4.19 13.74 8.66
CA LEU A 61 4.48 15.05 8.10
C LEU A 61 3.63 16.15 8.74
N VAL A 62 2.34 15.88 8.98
CA VAL A 62 1.46 16.84 9.68
C VAL A 62 1.83 16.99 11.15
N ARG A 63 2.17 15.89 11.83
CA ARG A 63 2.69 15.92 13.21
C ARG A 63 3.96 16.75 13.31
N ASN A 64 4.88 16.58 12.36
CA ASN A 64 6.14 17.31 12.33
C ASN A 64 5.91 18.83 12.23
N ILE A 65 4.92 19.29 11.48
CA ILE A 65 4.56 20.71 11.39
C ILE A 65 4.09 21.24 12.74
N ARG A 66 3.19 20.52 13.43
CA ARG A 66 2.76 20.88 14.78
C ARG A 66 3.95 20.97 15.73
N ASP A 67 4.78 19.95 15.74
CA ASP A 67 5.91 19.84 16.67
C ASP A 67 6.90 20.99 16.42
N LEU A 68 7.14 21.35 15.16
CA LEU A 68 7.95 22.51 14.78
C LEU A 68 7.33 23.83 15.27
N ASN A 69 6.00 23.97 15.21
CA ASN A 69 5.34 25.16 15.74
C ASN A 69 5.51 25.29 17.25
N TRP A 70 5.45 24.19 18.01
CA TRP A 70 5.70 24.24 19.45
C TRP A 70 7.13 24.64 19.82
N LEU A 71 8.10 24.38 18.94
CA LEU A 71 9.49 24.81 19.13
C LEU A 71 9.71 26.28 18.72
N THR A 72 8.79 26.86 17.95
CA THR A 72 8.92 28.22 17.43
C THR A 72 8.15 29.21 18.29
N ALA A 73 8.85 30.08 19.01
CA ALA A 73 8.23 31.07 19.88
C ALA A 73 7.27 31.99 19.11
N GLY A 74 6.03 32.09 19.59
CA GLY A 74 4.98 32.92 19.00
C GLY A 74 4.11 32.23 17.94
N ASN A 75 4.43 31.00 17.51
CA ASN A 75 3.56 30.25 16.61
C ASN A 75 2.39 29.60 17.36
N ALA A 76 1.21 29.59 16.74
CA ALA A 76 0.13 28.72 17.16
C ALA A 76 0.46 27.25 16.80
N TRP A 77 0.07 26.29 17.63
CA TRP A 77 0.40 24.86 17.42
C TRP A 77 -0.07 24.33 16.04
N LYS A 78 -1.20 24.84 15.55
CA LYS A 78 -1.79 24.47 14.25
C LYS A 78 -1.35 25.35 13.07
N GLN A 79 -0.41 26.26 13.27
CA GLN A 79 0.07 27.14 12.20
C GLN A 79 0.66 26.33 11.04
N ASN A 80 0.46 26.79 9.79
CA ASN A 80 0.93 26.10 8.57
C ASN A 80 0.36 24.68 8.33
N ILE A 81 -0.52 24.18 9.19
CA ILE A 81 -1.39 23.05 8.85
C ILE A 81 -2.56 23.65 8.06
N VAL A 82 -2.83 23.12 6.88
CA VAL A 82 -4.03 23.52 6.13
C VAL A 82 -5.24 23.18 7.00
N GLY A 83 -6.06 24.18 7.29
CA GLY A 83 -7.29 24.00 8.07
C GLY A 83 -8.33 23.17 7.30
N ASP A 84 -9.60 23.25 7.71
CA ASP A 84 -10.72 22.51 7.10
C ASP A 84 -10.60 22.37 5.57
N GLY A 85 -10.27 21.16 5.11
CA GLY A 85 -9.99 20.93 3.70
C GLY A 85 -9.08 19.75 3.43
N THR A 86 -8.57 19.73 2.21
CA THR A 86 -7.71 18.67 1.68
C THR A 86 -6.50 19.25 0.98
N TYR A 87 -5.40 18.51 0.99
CA TYR A 87 -4.17 18.91 0.33
C TYR A 87 -3.27 17.71 0.08
N THR A 88 -2.19 17.97 -0.66
CA THR A 88 -1.10 17.02 -0.83
C THR A 88 0.19 17.57 -0.24
N MET A 89 1.03 16.64 0.24
CA MET A 89 2.31 16.96 0.86
C MET A 89 3.21 15.73 0.73
N ASP A 90 4.48 16.00 0.46
CA ASP A 90 5.52 15.00 0.31
C ASP A 90 6.63 15.16 1.36
N TYR A 91 7.69 14.35 1.24
CA TYR A 91 8.84 14.32 2.16
C TYR A 91 9.51 15.68 2.40
N ARG A 92 9.28 16.70 1.54
CA ARG A 92 9.82 18.06 1.70
C ARG A 92 9.03 18.92 2.69
N GLY A 93 7.97 18.38 3.29
CA GLY A 93 7.19 19.01 4.35
C GLY A 93 6.51 20.31 3.91
N LEU A 94 6.72 21.40 4.68
CA LEU A 94 6.08 22.70 4.45
C LEU A 94 6.25 23.25 3.02
N THR A 95 7.35 22.92 2.34
CA THR A 95 7.65 23.42 0.98
C THR A 95 6.91 22.67 -0.14
N SER A 96 6.16 21.62 0.20
CA SER A 96 5.42 20.80 -0.75
C SER A 96 3.91 20.78 -0.52
N ILE A 97 3.42 21.57 0.44
CA ILE A 97 1.98 21.71 0.66
C ILE A 97 1.34 22.27 -0.61
N ASN A 98 0.40 21.51 -1.17
CA ASN A 98 -0.47 21.97 -2.24
C ASN A 98 -1.93 21.87 -1.80
N PRO A 99 -2.56 22.98 -1.36
CA PRO A 99 -3.95 23.02 -0.92
C PRO A 99 -4.95 23.07 -2.07
N ALA A 100 -4.51 23.12 -3.32
CA ALA A 100 -5.41 23.16 -4.48
C ALA A 100 -5.99 21.79 -4.84
N VAL A 101 -5.44 20.70 -4.30
CA VAL A 101 -5.87 19.33 -4.60
C VAL A 101 -7.03 18.94 -3.69
N ASN A 102 -8.22 18.74 -4.27
CA ASN A 102 -9.46 18.54 -3.52
C ASN A 102 -10.02 17.11 -3.59
N SER A 103 -9.39 16.24 -4.38
CA SER A 103 -9.83 14.87 -4.56
C SER A 103 -8.65 13.94 -4.84
N ILE A 104 -8.71 12.74 -4.28
CA ILE A 104 -7.69 11.69 -4.47
C ILE A 104 -7.64 11.17 -5.91
N SER A 105 -8.63 11.52 -6.73
CA SER A 105 -8.67 11.19 -8.16
C SER A 105 -7.94 12.20 -9.05
N GLU A 106 -7.52 13.35 -8.50
CA GLU A 106 -6.85 14.40 -9.27
C GLU A 106 -5.38 14.04 -9.55
N ALA A 107 -4.83 14.59 -10.63
CA ALA A 107 -3.43 14.38 -10.99
C ALA A 107 -2.46 14.83 -9.89
N GLY A 108 -2.78 15.92 -9.18
CA GLY A 108 -1.97 16.44 -8.08
C GLY A 108 -1.89 15.51 -6.86
N ALA A 109 -2.80 14.54 -6.72
CA ALA A 109 -2.73 13.51 -5.70
C ALA A 109 -1.79 12.35 -6.06
N GLY A 110 -1.38 12.23 -7.34
CA GLY A 110 -0.48 11.18 -7.80
C GLY A 110 0.88 11.25 -7.14
N LEU A 111 1.45 10.08 -6.81
CA LEU A 111 2.78 9.95 -6.25
C LEU A 111 3.77 9.43 -7.28
N TYR A 112 4.94 10.05 -7.28
CA TYR A 112 6.11 9.72 -8.08
C TYR A 112 7.26 9.41 -7.13
N VAL A 113 8.25 8.64 -7.59
CA VAL A 113 9.48 8.37 -6.84
C VAL A 113 10.63 9.11 -7.50
N ASN A 114 11.34 9.91 -6.70
CA ASN A 114 12.53 10.62 -7.16
C ASN A 114 13.76 9.70 -7.18
N SER A 115 14.89 10.21 -7.69
CA SER A 115 16.15 9.45 -7.75
C SER A 115 16.71 9.03 -6.38
N GLY A 116 16.30 9.71 -5.31
CA GLY A 116 16.65 9.37 -3.93
C GLY A 116 15.75 8.32 -3.28
N GLY A 117 14.73 7.82 -3.99
CA GLY A 117 13.78 6.83 -3.46
C GLY A 117 12.65 7.40 -2.61
N PHE A 118 12.49 8.74 -2.57
CA PHE A 118 11.41 9.39 -1.83
C PHE A 118 10.18 9.61 -2.71
N TYR A 119 9.00 9.50 -2.10
CA TYR A 119 7.73 9.78 -2.75
C TYR A 119 7.47 11.28 -2.81
N THR A 120 7.03 11.78 -3.97
CA THR A 120 6.73 13.19 -4.24
C THR A 120 5.50 13.34 -5.13
N HIS A 121 4.84 14.50 -5.05
CA HIS A 121 3.73 14.87 -5.94
C HIS A 121 4.21 15.55 -7.24
N ALA A 122 5.52 15.76 -7.40
CA ALA A 122 6.09 16.34 -8.61
C ALA A 122 6.30 15.28 -9.70
N SER A 123 5.73 15.50 -10.89
CA SER A 123 5.93 14.62 -12.05
C SER A 123 7.31 14.77 -12.70
N ASP A 124 7.86 15.98 -12.69
CA ASP A 124 9.00 16.33 -13.52
C ASP A 124 10.28 15.68 -13.01
N GLY A 125 10.90 14.86 -13.87
CA GLY A 125 12.13 14.13 -13.55
C GLY A 125 11.96 12.94 -12.60
N ASN A 126 10.71 12.56 -12.25
CA ASN A 126 10.42 11.48 -11.31
C ASN A 126 9.68 10.32 -11.97
N THR A 127 9.77 9.13 -11.37
CA THR A 127 9.15 7.91 -11.89
C THR A 127 7.72 7.78 -11.37
N ALA A 128 6.74 7.67 -12.27
CA ALA A 128 5.34 7.51 -11.89
C ALA A 128 5.11 6.21 -11.10
N THR A 129 4.27 6.29 -10.08
CA THR A 129 3.78 5.11 -9.34
C THR A 129 2.28 4.94 -9.52
N ASN A 130 1.74 3.82 -9.05
CA ASN A 130 0.30 3.59 -9.06
C ASN A 130 -0.40 4.20 -7.83
N PHE A 131 0.33 4.86 -6.93
CA PHE A 131 -0.19 5.38 -5.68
C PHE A 131 -0.61 6.85 -5.80
N TYR A 132 -1.68 7.18 -5.10
CA TYR A 132 -2.19 8.53 -4.91
C TYR A 132 -2.34 8.78 -3.42
N ARG A 133 -1.99 9.97 -2.95
CA ARG A 133 -2.15 10.39 -1.55
C ARG A 133 -3.00 11.66 -1.48
N LEU A 134 -3.92 11.71 -0.53
CA LEU A 134 -4.61 12.93 -0.14
C LEU A 134 -4.65 13.01 1.40
N ILE A 135 -4.31 14.18 1.94
CA ILE A 135 -4.47 14.48 3.36
C ILE A 135 -5.72 15.34 3.51
N SER A 136 -6.56 15.02 4.48
CA SER A 136 -7.72 15.83 4.86
C SER A 136 -7.64 16.23 6.32
N VAL A 137 -8.04 17.45 6.61
CA VAL A 137 -8.04 18.03 7.94
C VAL A 137 -9.42 18.57 8.24
N VAL A 138 -9.92 18.26 9.44
CA VAL A 138 -11.12 18.88 10.00
C VAL A 138 -10.78 19.42 11.40
N ASP A 139 -10.90 20.72 11.57
CA ASP A 139 -10.74 21.42 12.84
C ASP A 139 -12.01 21.25 13.68
N ARG A 140 -11.86 20.62 14.84
CA ARG A 140 -12.95 20.40 15.80
C ARG A 140 -12.92 21.40 16.96
N GLY A 141 -12.12 22.46 16.86
CA GLY A 141 -11.86 23.41 17.93
C GLY A 141 -10.73 22.94 18.83
N ASP A 142 -10.97 21.86 19.58
CA ASP A 142 -10.02 21.33 20.57
C ASP A 142 -8.91 20.45 19.96
N PHE A 143 -9.19 19.86 18.79
CA PHE A 143 -8.27 18.99 18.07
C PHE A 143 -8.50 19.05 16.56
N LEU A 144 -7.50 18.64 15.80
CA LEU A 144 -7.61 18.40 14.37
C LEU A 144 -7.81 16.89 14.11
N ASP A 145 -8.87 16.53 13.39
CA ASP A 145 -9.05 15.20 12.77
C ASP A 145 -8.28 15.18 11.45
N ILE A 146 -7.17 14.45 11.42
CA ILE A 146 -6.29 14.32 10.27
C ILE A 146 -6.45 12.91 9.68
N LYS A 147 -6.77 12.83 8.39
CA LYS A 147 -6.79 11.58 7.65
C LYS A 147 -5.83 11.63 6.48
N CYS A 148 -5.08 10.56 6.30
CA CYS A 148 -4.26 10.37 5.10
C CYS A 148 -4.81 9.17 4.33
N ALA A 149 -5.41 9.44 3.18
CA ALA A 149 -5.96 8.45 2.29
C ALA A 149 -4.96 8.13 1.17
N ILE A 150 -4.73 6.84 0.94
CA ILE A 150 -3.94 6.31 -0.16
C ILE A 150 -4.86 5.52 -1.09
N ARG A 151 -4.72 5.73 -2.39
CA ARG A 151 -5.40 4.93 -3.42
C ARG A 151 -4.36 4.36 -4.37
N TRP A 152 -4.56 3.12 -4.80
CA TRP A 152 -3.80 2.54 -5.90
C TRP A 152 -4.67 1.68 -6.81
N LYS A 153 -4.21 1.49 -8.05
CA LYS A 153 -4.86 0.63 -9.04
C LYS A 153 -4.18 -0.73 -9.12
N ASP A 154 -5.00 -1.78 -9.16
CA ASP A 154 -4.61 -3.12 -9.60
C ASP A 154 -5.53 -3.53 -10.77
N GLY A 155 -5.00 -3.43 -11.99
CA GLY A 155 -5.80 -3.52 -13.21
C GLY A 155 -6.90 -2.45 -13.26
N ALA A 156 -8.16 -2.87 -13.32
CA ALA A 156 -9.32 -1.99 -13.34
C ALA A 156 -9.87 -1.62 -11.95
N GLN A 157 -9.37 -2.26 -10.87
CA GLN A 157 -9.89 -2.04 -9.53
C GLN A 157 -9.06 -1.00 -8.77
N ASN A 158 -9.78 -0.08 -8.10
CA ASN A 158 -9.18 0.84 -7.15
C ASN A 158 -9.20 0.21 -5.76
N HIS A 159 -8.05 0.15 -5.13
CA HIS A 159 -7.90 -0.16 -3.72
C HIS A 159 -7.62 1.13 -2.95
N ASN A 160 -8.10 1.19 -1.71
CA ASN A 160 -7.88 2.34 -0.83
C ASN A 160 -7.39 1.85 0.53
N TYR A 161 -6.58 2.69 1.17
CA TYR A 161 -6.15 2.56 2.56
C TYR A 161 -6.25 3.94 3.20
N THR A 162 -6.64 4.04 4.47
CA THR A 162 -6.71 5.33 5.18
C THR A 162 -6.19 5.16 6.59
N ALA A 163 -5.29 6.04 6.99
CA ALA A 163 -4.88 6.21 8.37
C ALA A 163 -5.46 7.51 8.93
N GLU A 164 -5.81 7.51 10.21
CA GLU A 164 -6.42 8.64 10.91
C GLU A 164 -5.65 8.92 12.21
N THR A 165 -5.52 10.19 12.57
CA THR A 165 -5.03 10.61 13.87
C THR A 165 -5.73 11.89 14.31
N TYR A 166 -5.82 12.07 15.62
CA TYR A 166 -6.22 13.33 16.23
C TYR A 166 -4.99 14.07 16.73
N LEU A 167 -4.85 15.34 16.36
CA LEU A 167 -3.79 16.22 16.87
C LEU A 167 -4.40 17.23 17.82
N TYR A 168 -3.79 17.41 18.98
CA TYR A 168 -4.23 18.32 20.02
C TYR A 168 -3.13 19.32 20.37
N ASP A 169 -3.50 20.36 21.09
CA ASP A 169 -2.59 21.32 21.72
C ASP A 169 -2.16 20.88 23.13
N TRP A 170 -1.43 19.77 23.22
CA TRP A 170 -0.80 19.36 24.47
C TRP A 170 0.66 18.99 24.24
N ARG A 171 1.53 19.37 25.17
CA ARG A 171 2.95 19.00 25.20
C ARG A 171 3.18 17.75 26.05
#